data_AF-A0A662PA24-F1
#
_entry.id   AF-A0A662PA24-F1
#
_cell.length_a   1.000
_cell.length_b   1.000
_cell.length_c   1.000
_cell.angle_alpha   90.00
_cell.angle_beta   90.00
_cell.angle_gamma   90.00
#
_symmetry.space_group_name_H-M   'P 1'
#
loop_
_entity.id
_entity.type
_entity.pdbx_description
1 polymer ?
#
loop_
_entity_poly.entity_id
_entity_poly.type
_entity_poly.pdbx_seq_one_letter_code
_entity_poly.pdbx_strand_id
1 'polypeptide(L)'
;MKMEIPERDGIVMYFTILQNLAQRPDLTDLERQALDFASSLLYQSVYGEEISEIGEGGESGREEEIQKDMEKVRSVHELAQVRGGKC
;
A
#
# COMPACT_ATOMS: atom_id res chain seq x y z
N MET A 1 12.33 2.97 -36.10
CA MET A 1 12.39 2.00 -34.99
C MET A 1 11.77 2.65 -33.76
N LYS A 2 10.72 2.07 -33.17
CA LYS A 2 10.36 2.40 -31.78
C LYS A 2 11.38 1.69 -30.92
N MET A 3 12.15 2.45 -30.14
CA MET A 3 13.04 1.89 -29.14
C MET A 3 12.16 1.53 -27.95
N GLU A 4 11.91 0.24 -27.75
CA GLU A 4 11.19 -0.24 -26.56
C GLU A 4 12.18 -0.22 -25.39
N ILE A 5 11.87 0.60 -24.39
CA ILE A 5 12.62 0.61 -23.13
C ILE A 5 12.27 -0.71 -22.42
N PRO A 6 13.27 -1.51 -22.00
CA PRO A 6 13.00 -2.67 -21.16
C PRO A 6 12.15 -2.28 -19.96
N GLU A 7 11.15 -3.07 -19.63
CA GLU A 7 10.16 -2.75 -18.59
C GLU A 7 10.83 -2.40 -17.24
N ARG A 8 11.87 -3.16 -16.88
CA ARG A 8 12.71 -2.89 -15.70
C ARG A 8 13.36 -1.50 -15.71
N ASP A 9 13.87 -1.06 -16.85
CA ASP A 9 14.51 0.25 -16.98
C ASP A 9 13.47 1.38 -16.88
N GLY A 10 12.26 1.15 -17.42
CA GLY A 10 11.12 2.05 -17.23
C GLY A 10 10.73 2.18 -15.76
N ILE A 11 10.68 1.08 -15.03
CA ILE A 11 10.38 1.04 -13.60
C ILE A 11 11.43 1.78 -12.78
N VAL A 12 12.72 1.56 -13.03
CA VAL A 12 13.80 2.30 -12.35
C VAL A 12 13.68 3.81 -12.60
N MET A 13 13.30 4.21 -13.82
CA MET A 13 13.05 5.60 -14.15
C MET A 13 11.85 6.17 -13.37
N TYR A 14 10.75 5.43 -13.25
CA TYR A 14 9.60 5.85 -12.44
C TYR A 14 9.94 5.99 -10.95
N PHE A 15 10.71 5.06 -10.39
CA PHE A 15 11.23 5.17 -9.02
C PHE A 15 12.03 6.45 -8.82
N THR A 16 12.93 6.73 -9.76
CA THR A 16 13.77 7.92 -9.71
C THR A 16 12.92 9.20 -9.74
N ILE A 17 11.88 9.24 -10.57
CA ILE A 17 10.96 10.39 -10.64
C ILE A 17 10.21 10.57 -9.32
N LEU A 18 9.64 9.50 -8.75
CA LEU A 18 8.90 9.55 -7.50
C LEU A 18 9.78 10.01 -6.33
N GLN A 19 11.02 9.51 -6.24
CA GLN A 19 11.98 9.96 -5.24
C GLN A 19 12.31 11.44 -5.38
N ASN A 20 12.57 11.92 -6.60
CA ASN A 20 12.85 13.33 -6.84
C ASN A 20 11.67 14.23 -6.47
N LEU A 21 10.44 13.80 -6.77
CA LEU A 21 9.24 14.52 -6.35
C LEU A 21 9.13 14.56 -4.82
N ALA A 22 9.34 13.45 -4.11
CA ALA A 22 9.20 13.38 -2.66
C ALA A 22 10.22 14.24 -1.88
N GLN A 23 11.37 14.55 -2.49
CA GLN A 23 12.40 15.43 -1.92
C GLN A 23 12.08 16.92 -2.05
N ARG A 24 11.02 17.28 -2.79
CA ARG A 24 10.61 18.67 -2.93
C ARG A 24 10.14 19.24 -1.58
N PRO A 25 10.63 20.42 -1.17
CA PRO A 25 10.26 21.02 0.12
C PRO A 25 8.86 21.62 0.13
N ASP A 26 8.24 21.81 -1.03
CA ASP A 26 6.92 22.44 -1.21
C ASP A 26 5.74 21.46 -1.21
N LEU A 27 5.97 20.20 -0.83
CA LEU A 27 4.91 19.19 -0.72
C LEU A 27 4.14 19.30 0.60
N THR A 28 2.84 19.11 0.51
CA THR A 28 1.99 18.82 1.66
C THR A 28 2.24 17.40 2.18
N ASP A 29 1.86 17.14 3.43
CA ASP A 29 1.95 15.80 4.03
C ASP A 29 1.17 14.75 3.21
N LEU A 30 0.00 15.12 2.68
CA LEU A 30 -0.82 14.23 1.87
C LEU A 30 -0.14 13.88 0.54
N GLU A 31 0.48 14.85 -0.13
CA GLU A 31 1.20 14.60 -1.38
C GLU A 31 2.43 13.73 -1.15
N ARG A 32 3.16 13.95 -0.05
CA ARG A 32 4.29 13.10 0.32
C ARG A 32 3.83 11.66 0.59
N GLN A 33 2.74 11.47 1.33
CA GLN A 33 2.17 10.15 1.57
C GLN A 33 1.69 9.47 0.28
N ALA A 34 1.12 10.23 -0.66
CA ALA A 34 0.70 9.71 -1.96
C ALA A 34 1.91 9.23 -2.80
N LEU A 35 3.04 9.96 -2.76
CA LEU A 35 4.28 9.58 -3.44
C LEU A 35 4.92 8.33 -2.80
N ASP A 36 4.90 8.22 -1.48
CA ASP A 36 5.37 7.03 -0.76
C ASP A 36 4.51 5.80 -1.09
N PHE A 37 3.18 5.99 -1.17
CA PHE A 37 2.25 4.94 -1.57
C PHE A 37 2.49 4.49 -3.02
N ALA A 38 2.65 5.42 -3.96
CA ALA A 38 2.95 5.12 -5.35
C ALA A 38 4.28 4.37 -5.51
N SER A 39 5.30 4.77 -4.75
CA SER A 39 6.60 4.07 -4.72
C SER A 39 6.47 2.64 -4.21
N SER A 40 5.60 2.42 -3.22
CA SER A 40 5.34 1.08 -2.67
C SER A 40 4.62 0.17 -3.67
N LEU A 41 3.63 0.70 -4.41
CA LEU A 41 2.96 -0.06 -5.47
C LEU A 41 3.93 -0.45 -6.59
N LEU A 42 4.82 0.46 -6.98
CA LEU A 42 5.83 0.19 -7.99
C LEU A 42 6.88 -0.84 -7.51
N TYR A 43 7.18 -0.86 -6.21
CA TYR A 43 8.03 -1.90 -5.63
C TYR A 43 7.34 -3.26 -5.70
N GLN A 44 6.06 -3.31 -5.31
CA GLN A 44 5.27 -4.53 -5.34
C GLN A 44 5.05 -5.06 -6.76
N SER A 45 4.90 -4.21 -7.78
CA SER A 45 4.78 -4.71 -9.16
C SER A 45 6.04 -5.40 -9.67
N VAL A 46 7.19 -5.15 -9.05
CA VAL A 46 8.50 -5.70 -9.45
C VAL A 46 8.92 -6.87 -8.57
N TYR A 47 8.70 -6.74 -7.27
CA TYR A 47 9.20 -7.66 -6.25
C TYR A 47 8.08 -8.37 -5.48
N GLY A 48 6.81 -8.10 -5.81
CA GLY A 48 5.66 -8.60 -5.07
C GLY A 48 5.20 -10.01 -5.45
N GLU A 49 5.62 -10.56 -6.59
CA GLU A 49 5.37 -11.99 -6.90
C GLU A 49 6.10 -12.92 -5.90
N GLU A 50 7.23 -12.49 -5.31
CA GLU A 50 8.02 -13.33 -4.39
C GLU A 50 7.48 -13.36 -2.95
N ILE A 51 6.53 -12.49 -2.58
CA ILE A 51 5.98 -12.44 -1.21
C ILE A 51 4.66 -13.23 -1.08
N SER A 52 4.11 -13.74 -2.19
CA SER A 52 2.92 -14.61 -2.17
C SER A 52 3.26 -16.09 -1.91
N GLU A 53 4.54 -16.47 -1.96
CA GLU A 53 5.01 -17.86 -1.75
C GLU A 53 5.58 -18.12 -0.33
N ILE A 54 5.28 -17.28 0.66
CA ILE A 54 5.51 -17.61 2.10
C ILE A 54 4.19 -18.09 2.72
N GLY A 55 3.51 -19.02 2.05
CA GLY A 55 2.21 -19.55 2.47
C GLY A 55 1.90 -20.99 2.05
N GLU A 56 2.75 -21.66 1.27
CA GLU A 56 2.56 -23.06 0.86
C GLU A 56 3.72 -23.94 1.37
N GLY A 57 3.87 -23.99 2.69
CA GLY A 57 4.92 -24.78 3.34
C GLY A 57 4.74 -24.93 4.84
N GLY A 58 3.50 -25.02 5.31
CA GLY A 58 3.17 -25.23 6.71
C GLY A 58 1.79 -25.86 6.81
N GLU A 59 1.71 -26.98 7.50
CA GLU A 59 0.54 -27.84 7.60
C GLU A 59 -0.75 -27.07 7.96
N SER A 60 -1.75 -27.25 7.10
CA SER A 60 -3.16 -27.51 7.42
C SER A 60 -3.51 -27.53 8.91
N GLY A 61 -4.34 -26.59 9.36
CA GLY A 61 -5.01 -26.73 10.66
C GLY A 61 -5.37 -25.46 11.44
N ARG A 62 -5.49 -24.28 10.83
CA ARG A 62 -5.89 -23.06 11.59
C ARG A 62 -6.83 -22.11 10.88
N GLU A 63 -7.71 -22.67 10.05
CA GLU A 63 -8.68 -21.95 9.24
C GLU A 63 -10.09 -21.90 9.88
N GLU A 64 -10.21 -21.87 11.21
CA GLU A 64 -11.53 -21.77 11.88
C GLU A 64 -11.65 -20.76 13.05
N GLU A 65 -10.59 -20.07 13.49
CA GLU A 65 -10.72 -19.16 14.67
C GLU A 65 -10.73 -17.65 14.37
N ILE A 66 -10.36 -17.18 13.17
CA ILE A 66 -10.21 -15.73 12.89
C ILE A 66 -11.50 -15.08 12.36
N GLN A 67 -12.58 -15.85 12.14
CA GLN A 67 -13.86 -15.26 11.67
C GLN A 67 -14.73 -14.70 12.80
N LYS A 68 -14.38 -14.90 14.08
CA LYS A 68 -15.24 -14.48 15.20
C LYS A 68 -15.04 -13.05 15.71
N ASP A 69 -14.00 -12.34 15.27
CA ASP A 69 -13.67 -11.01 15.82
C ASP A 69 -13.83 -9.86 14.81
N MET A 70 -14.39 -10.13 13.61
CA MET A 70 -14.72 -9.10 12.63
C MET A 70 -16.12 -8.48 12.83
N GLU A 71 -16.97 -9.02 13.71
CA GLU A 71 -18.32 -8.48 13.96
C GLU A 71 -18.32 -7.14 14.72
N LYS A 72 -17.17 -6.64 15.20
CA LYS A 72 -17.11 -5.46 16.07
C LYS A 72 -16.32 -4.28 15.52
N VAL A 73 -16.06 -4.23 14.22
CA VAL A 73 -15.44 -3.07 13.59
C VAL A 73 -16.52 -2.05 13.23
N ARG A 74 -16.77 -1.10 14.13
CA ARG A 74 -17.71 0.02 13.88
C ARG A 74 -17.16 0.91 12.77
N SER A 75 -18.05 1.37 11.89
CA SER A 75 -17.70 2.30 10.83
C SER A 75 -17.10 3.58 11.41
N VAL A 76 -16.08 4.14 10.75
CA VAL A 76 -15.43 5.40 11.14
C VAL A 76 -16.47 6.54 11.28
N HIS A 77 -17.56 6.47 10.50
CA HIS A 77 -18.67 7.41 10.57
C HIS A 77 -19.46 7.31 11.90
N GLU A 78 -19.60 6.12 12.48
CA GLU A 78 -20.27 5.93 13.78
C GLU A 78 -19.41 6.46 14.93
N LEU A 79 -18.08 6.30 14.86
CA LEU A 79 -17.15 6.80 15.86
C LEU A 79 -17.13 8.34 15.93
N ALA A 80 -17.33 9.01 14.79
CA ALA A 80 -17.40 10.46 14.72
C ALA A 80 -18.66 11.04 15.41
N GLN A 81 -19.82 10.35 15.32
CA GLN A 81 -21.05 10.79 15.97
C GLN A 81 -20.97 10.72 17.51
N VAL A 82 -20.26 9.73 18.07
CA VAL A 82 -20.13 9.56 19.52
C VAL A 82 -19.33 10.70 20.17
N ARG A 83 -18.43 11.36 19.42
CA ARG A 83 -17.61 12.47 19.94
C ARG A 83 -18.25 13.86 19.81
N GLY A 84 -19.37 14.00 19.09
CA GLY A 84 -19.99 15.29 18.78
C GLY A 84 -21.25 15.65 19.57
N GLY A 85 -21.70 14.82 20.51
CA GLY A 85 -22.98 15.01 21.20
C GLY A 85 -22.84 15.26 22.71
N LYS A 86 -22.50 16.49 23.10
CA LYS A 86 -22.92 17.18 24.35
C LYS A 86 -22.28 18.56 24.47
N CYS A 87 -23.00 19.57 23.98
CA CYS A 87 -23.30 20.82 24.68
C CYS A 87 -24.70 21.23 24.22
#